data_AF-A0A478FS07-F1
#
_entry.id   AF-A0A478FS07-F1
#
_cell.length_a   1.000
_cell.length_b   1.000
_cell.length_c   1.000
_cell.angle_alpha   90.00
_cell.angle_beta   90.00
_cell.angle_gamma   90.00
#
_symmetry.space_group_name_H-M   'P 1'
#
loop_
_entity.id
_entity.type
_entity.pdbx_description
1 polymer ?
#
loop_
_entity_poly.entity_id
_entity_poly.type
_entity_poly.pdbx_seq_one_letter_code
_entity_poly.pdbx_strand_id
1 'polypeptide(L)'
;MSIFSTIVKAVTATGVVSGAAGVGSKMYLKNGHGFGTMDVNATSNTTGSNTATPTNSESPSSKNTSANTQDQPVTDTTKTTYGSELVKNKYKLVDSNTEETVLLNIMMERLDPTKDKLKYEENKRFSVSPEIEFGFKEFKSSLDGKEYSTTVLQKPDSKYVDPWRQACIQALAVEVTEAQWKNTSSNEGKEMARLREWCTIPTVEQVLKRHKLTPLNTDESKNTDDDKWREVISGGWFKKEGSKKNWEDQSFIKDSSDLTIVVGTGEVGVQSKESVTTEQINVFKKRCKAELSRDFTRANFYLTTQFINGIKDNKPVIDPFQEAALFCVKPFTASEYITTSLQGLVSNNIEVKSDDYCYLTDINQKDSWTTNNPIGGKSFWCAVRALYKAKTK
;
A
#
# COMPACT_ATOMS: atom_id res chain seq x y z
N MET A 1 -0.25 53.07 -45.27
CA MET A 1 -0.61 52.12 -46.34
C MET A 1 -0.82 50.78 -45.64
N SER A 2 -2.03 50.37 -45.23
CA SER A 2 -3.13 49.74 -46.01
C SER A 2 -2.58 48.82 -47.10
N ILE A 3 -2.90 47.52 -47.17
CA ILE A 3 -4.15 46.97 -47.72
C ILE A 3 -4.39 45.49 -47.27
N PHE A 4 -5.67 45.19 -47.02
CA PHE A 4 -6.52 43.97 -47.08
C PHE A 4 -5.96 42.65 -47.69
N SER A 5 -6.40 41.44 -47.30
CA SER A 5 -7.73 40.79 -47.58
C SER A 5 -7.79 39.40 -46.85
N THR A 6 -8.79 38.97 -46.04
CA THR A 6 -10.15 38.42 -46.33
C THR A 6 -10.17 37.41 -47.51
N ILE A 7 -10.81 36.21 -47.58
CA ILE A 7 -12.13 35.62 -47.22
C ILE A 7 -11.90 34.07 -47.35
N VAL A 8 -12.54 33.08 -46.67
CA VAL A 8 -13.85 32.45 -46.96
C VAL A 8 -14.14 31.29 -46.00
N LYS A 9 -15.37 31.30 -45.45
CA LYS A 9 -16.12 30.22 -44.79
C LYS A 9 -16.63 29.20 -45.82
N ALA A 10 -16.65 27.92 -45.46
CA ALA A 10 -17.66 26.97 -45.96
C ALA A 10 -18.26 26.20 -44.78
N VAL A 11 -19.58 26.38 -44.62
CA VAL A 11 -20.51 25.64 -43.75
C VAL A 11 -21.42 24.83 -44.67
N THR A 12 -21.90 23.69 -44.17
CA THR A 12 -23.08 22.86 -44.53
C THR A 12 -22.69 21.41 -44.87
N ALA A 13 -23.40 20.36 -44.47
CA ALA A 13 -24.48 20.18 -43.50
C ALA A 13 -24.70 18.66 -43.28
N THR A 14 -25.22 18.32 -42.11
CA THR A 14 -26.18 17.22 -41.78
C THR A 14 -26.01 15.81 -42.37
N GLY A 15 -25.90 14.85 -41.45
CA GLY A 15 -26.39 13.49 -41.64
C GLY A 15 -26.81 12.88 -40.30
N VAL A 16 -28.09 13.01 -39.95
CA VAL A 16 -28.75 12.21 -38.90
C VAL A 16 -29.35 10.99 -39.58
N VAL A 17 -28.98 9.79 -39.13
CA VAL A 17 -29.80 8.58 -39.30
C VAL A 17 -29.83 7.86 -37.96
N SER A 18 -31.01 7.81 -37.38
CA SER A 18 -31.41 6.98 -36.24
C SER A 18 -31.59 5.52 -36.67
N GLY A 19 -31.17 4.59 -35.83
CA GLY A 19 -31.50 3.17 -35.92
C GLY A 19 -31.20 2.47 -34.59
N ALA A 20 -32.24 2.21 -33.81
CA ALA A 20 -32.18 1.43 -32.58
C ALA A 20 -32.15 -0.06 -32.88
N ALA A 21 -31.29 -0.83 -32.20
CA ALA A 21 -31.58 -2.12 -31.57
C ALA A 21 -30.28 -2.85 -31.20
N GLY A 22 -30.14 -3.14 -29.90
CA GLY A 22 -29.73 -4.48 -29.49
C GLY A 22 -28.23 -4.79 -29.37
N VAL A 23 -27.89 -5.17 -28.15
CA VAL A 23 -26.88 -6.16 -27.74
C VAL A 23 -25.40 -5.87 -27.99
N GLY A 24 -24.72 -5.59 -26.87
CA GLY A 24 -23.35 -6.04 -26.67
C GLY A 24 -22.33 -4.96 -26.37
N SER A 25 -22.60 -4.06 -25.42
CA SER A 25 -21.51 -3.31 -24.78
C SER A 25 -20.63 -4.30 -24.02
N LYS A 26 -19.61 -4.84 -24.70
CA LYS A 26 -18.44 -5.46 -24.07
C LYS A 26 -17.77 -4.37 -23.21
N MET A 27 -18.15 -4.31 -21.94
CA MET A 27 -17.43 -3.55 -20.94
C MET A 27 -16.10 -4.26 -20.68
N TYR A 28 -15.03 -3.77 -21.30
CA TYR A 28 -13.68 -4.13 -20.90
C TYR A 28 -13.30 -3.32 -19.66
N LEU A 29 -13.51 -3.91 -18.48
CA LEU A 29 -12.97 -3.41 -17.21
C LEU A 29 -11.46 -3.60 -17.18
N LYS A 30 -10.71 -2.67 -17.80
CA LYS A 30 -9.27 -2.51 -17.54
C LYS A 30 -9.05 -1.26 -16.68
N ASN A 31 -9.31 -1.43 -15.38
CA ASN A 31 -8.73 -0.71 -14.24
C ASN A 31 -9.25 -1.32 -12.92
N GLY A 32 -9.20 -2.65 -12.82
CA GLY A 32 -9.67 -3.39 -11.64
C GLY A 32 -9.04 -4.77 -11.50
N HIS A 33 -7.80 -4.95 -11.97
CA HIS A 33 -7.05 -6.16 -11.70
C HIS A 33 -6.55 -6.14 -10.26
N GLY A 34 -7.15 -7.00 -9.45
CA GLY A 34 -6.78 -7.21 -8.06
C GLY A 34 -5.30 -7.52 -7.95
N PHE A 35 -4.65 -6.85 -7.00
CA PHE A 35 -3.30 -7.19 -6.61
C PHE A 35 -3.32 -8.59 -6.01
N GLY A 36 -2.46 -9.48 -6.53
CA GLY A 36 -2.37 -10.87 -6.11
C GLY A 36 -2.40 -11.01 -4.58
N THR A 37 -3.31 -11.86 -4.12
CA THR A 37 -3.45 -12.28 -2.73
C THR A 37 -2.17 -13.03 -2.34
N MET A 38 -1.36 -12.47 -1.42
CA MET A 38 -0.46 -13.32 -0.66
C MET A 38 -1.31 -14.02 0.40
N ASP A 39 -1.42 -15.33 0.31
CA ASP A 39 -1.97 -16.14 1.39
C ASP A 39 -1.08 -16.01 2.61
N VAL A 40 -1.69 -15.68 3.73
CA VAL A 40 -1.02 -15.72 5.04
C VAL A 40 -1.04 -17.19 5.46
N ASN A 41 0.05 -17.92 5.19
CA ASN A 41 0.24 -19.22 5.81
C ASN A 41 0.42 -18.99 7.32
N ALA A 42 -0.65 -19.22 8.08
CA ALA A 42 -0.61 -19.28 9.53
C ALA A 42 0.04 -20.61 9.94
N THR A 43 1.37 -20.70 9.81
CA THR A 43 2.12 -21.83 10.38
C THR A 43 2.43 -21.51 11.84
N SER A 44 1.46 -21.77 12.72
CA SER A 44 1.71 -21.92 14.15
C SER A 44 2.36 -23.28 14.38
N ASN A 45 3.68 -23.29 14.61
CA ASN A 45 4.42 -24.44 15.09
C ASN A 45 3.98 -24.80 16.52
N THR A 46 3.25 -25.90 16.67
CA THR A 46 3.19 -26.63 17.94
C THR A 46 3.98 -27.92 17.81
N THR A 47 5.17 -27.90 18.40
CA THR A 47 6.02 -29.05 18.67
C THR A 47 5.40 -29.84 19.83
N GLY A 48 5.14 -31.13 19.62
CA GLY A 48 4.77 -32.09 20.67
C GLY A 48 5.25 -33.48 20.25
N SER A 49 6.32 -33.94 20.88
CA SER A 49 7.10 -35.15 20.55
C SER A 49 6.48 -36.42 21.14
N ASN A 50 6.42 -37.48 20.30
CA ASN A 50 6.63 -38.92 20.51
C ASN A 50 6.33 -39.58 21.88
N THR A 51 5.67 -40.76 21.87
CA THR A 51 6.33 -42.11 22.00
C THR A 51 5.32 -43.30 22.04
N ALA A 52 5.51 -44.23 21.09
CA ALA A 52 5.44 -45.71 21.08
C ALA A 52 4.23 -46.59 21.57
N THR A 53 3.56 -47.24 20.58
CA THR A 53 3.41 -48.72 20.31
C THR A 53 2.67 -49.68 21.30
N PRO A 54 2.31 -50.93 20.90
CA PRO A 54 1.11 -51.43 20.18
C PRO A 54 0.25 -52.41 21.04
N THR A 55 -0.86 -52.99 20.51
CA THR A 55 -1.16 -54.45 20.51
C THR A 55 -2.49 -54.78 19.78
N ASN A 56 -2.45 -55.91 19.07
CA ASN A 56 -3.45 -56.70 18.35
C ASN A 56 -4.86 -56.85 18.96
N SER A 57 -5.87 -57.07 18.09
CA SER A 57 -6.63 -58.34 18.09
C SER A 57 -7.54 -58.50 16.86
N GLU A 58 -7.70 -59.76 16.46
CA GLU A 58 -8.23 -60.31 15.22
C GLU A 58 -9.78 -60.29 15.07
N SER A 59 -10.23 -60.17 13.81
CA SER A 59 -11.36 -60.80 13.06
C SER A 59 -12.36 -61.78 13.76
N PRO A 60 -13.56 -62.13 13.18
CA PRO A 60 -13.92 -62.12 11.74
C PRO A 60 -15.39 -61.76 11.31
N SER A 61 -15.51 -61.44 10.01
CA SER A 61 -16.49 -61.88 8.99
C SER A 61 -18.02 -61.82 9.23
N SER A 62 -18.72 -61.08 8.36
CA SER A 62 -19.83 -61.64 7.56
C SER A 62 -20.13 -60.82 6.29
N LYS A 63 -20.22 -61.54 5.16
CA LYS A 63 -20.74 -61.10 3.85
C LYS A 63 -22.25 -60.86 3.93
N ASN A 64 -22.77 -59.82 3.28
CA ASN A 64 -23.65 -59.99 2.11
C ASN A 64 -24.23 -58.68 1.55
N THR A 65 -24.14 -58.60 0.21
CA THR A 65 -25.15 -58.09 -0.75
C THR A 65 -25.41 -56.59 -0.85
N SER A 66 -24.72 -56.01 -1.84
CA SER A 66 -25.20 -55.06 -2.86
C SER A 66 -26.61 -54.48 -2.73
N ALA A 67 -26.67 -53.19 -2.43
CA ALA A 67 -27.63 -52.27 -3.04
C ALA A 67 -26.86 -51.02 -3.48
N ASN A 68 -26.62 -50.93 -4.80
CA ASN A 68 -26.09 -49.75 -5.46
C ASN A 68 -27.11 -48.62 -5.31
N THR A 69 -26.97 -47.82 -4.25
CA THR A 69 -27.54 -46.48 -4.20
C THR A 69 -26.37 -45.57 -4.53
N GLN A 70 -26.39 -44.96 -5.72
CA GLN A 70 -25.50 -43.86 -6.02
C GLN A 70 -25.80 -42.75 -5.01
N ASP A 71 -25.03 -42.72 -3.92
CA ASP A 71 -24.84 -41.52 -3.14
C ASP A 71 -24.21 -40.50 -4.09
N GLN A 72 -25.06 -39.61 -4.61
CA GLN A 72 -24.56 -38.32 -5.06
C GLN A 72 -23.76 -37.74 -3.90
N PRO A 73 -22.52 -37.28 -4.13
CA PRO A 73 -21.83 -36.52 -3.10
C PRO A 73 -22.68 -35.27 -2.87
N VAL A 74 -23.40 -35.25 -1.74
CA VAL A 74 -23.94 -34.02 -1.17
C VAL A 74 -22.72 -33.16 -0.92
N THR A 75 -22.42 -32.30 -1.89
CA THR A 75 -21.44 -31.24 -1.70
C THR A 75 -22.10 -30.30 -0.72
N ASP A 76 -21.81 -30.54 0.56
CA ASP A 76 -22.17 -29.72 1.68
C ASP A 76 -21.55 -28.34 1.47
N THR A 77 -22.22 -27.53 0.67
CA THR A 77 -21.83 -26.17 0.35
C THR A 77 -22.42 -25.34 1.47
N THR A 78 -21.79 -25.43 2.64
CA THR A 78 -22.12 -24.58 3.77
C THR A 78 -21.96 -23.14 3.31
N LYS A 79 -23.09 -22.47 3.09
CA LYS A 79 -23.12 -21.06 2.72
C LYS A 79 -22.65 -20.24 3.93
N THR A 80 -21.68 -19.38 3.69
CA THR A 80 -21.09 -18.45 4.66
C THR A 80 -21.21 -17.04 4.09
N THR A 81 -20.92 -16.00 4.86
CA THR A 81 -20.85 -14.62 4.32
C THR A 81 -19.39 -14.22 4.08
N TYR A 82 -19.15 -13.22 3.23
CA TYR A 82 -17.81 -12.65 3.10
C TYR A 82 -17.26 -12.19 4.46
N GLY A 83 -18.09 -11.54 5.28
CA GLY A 83 -17.71 -11.08 6.62
C GLY A 83 -17.28 -12.22 7.53
N SER A 84 -18.06 -13.31 7.58
CA SER A 84 -17.74 -14.48 8.41
C SER A 84 -16.38 -15.10 8.03
N GLU A 85 -16.07 -15.21 6.74
CA GLU A 85 -14.77 -15.74 6.29
C GLU A 85 -13.61 -14.79 6.59
N LEU A 86 -13.80 -13.48 6.46
CA LEU A 86 -12.77 -12.52 6.82
C LEU A 86 -12.47 -12.53 8.33
N VAL A 87 -13.49 -12.65 9.18
CA VAL A 87 -13.31 -12.79 10.65
C VAL A 87 -12.57 -14.08 10.99
N LYS A 88 -12.90 -15.21 10.33
CA LYS A 88 -12.17 -16.48 10.48
C LYS A 88 -10.68 -16.32 10.18
N ASN A 89 -10.35 -15.50 9.18
CA ASN A 89 -8.99 -15.12 8.79
C ASN A 89 -8.40 -13.94 9.61
N LYS A 90 -8.99 -13.62 10.77
CA LYS A 90 -8.50 -12.61 11.73
C LYS A 90 -8.51 -11.17 11.22
N TYR A 91 -9.35 -10.85 10.25
CA TYR A 91 -9.59 -9.45 9.88
C TYR A 91 -10.61 -8.81 10.81
N LYS A 92 -10.34 -7.56 11.21
CA LYS A 92 -11.30 -6.67 11.87
C LYS A 92 -12.14 -5.99 10.80
N LEU A 93 -13.45 -6.13 10.86
CA LEU A 93 -14.35 -5.59 9.83
C LEU A 93 -14.75 -4.14 10.12
N VAL A 94 -15.12 -3.42 9.07
CA VAL A 94 -15.94 -2.21 9.19
C VAL A 94 -17.33 -2.60 9.65
N ASP A 95 -17.85 -1.88 10.65
CA ASP A 95 -19.18 -2.06 11.23
C ASP A 95 -19.87 -0.70 11.48
N SER A 96 -21.05 -0.75 12.11
CA SER A 96 -21.85 0.44 12.44
C SER A 96 -21.13 1.42 13.38
N ASN A 97 -20.18 0.94 14.18
CA ASN A 97 -19.51 1.68 15.24
C ASN A 97 -18.10 2.12 14.85
N THR A 98 -17.66 1.78 13.63
CA THR A 98 -16.33 2.14 13.13
C THR A 98 -16.23 3.66 13.02
N GLU A 99 -15.22 4.20 13.69
CA GLU A 99 -14.96 5.64 13.74
C GLU A 99 -14.79 6.23 12.34
N GLU A 100 -15.28 7.46 12.17
CA GLU A 100 -15.16 8.22 10.93
C GLU A 100 -13.71 8.31 10.44
N THR A 101 -12.79 8.60 11.36
CA THR A 101 -11.36 8.76 11.05
C THR A 101 -10.75 7.49 10.46
N VAL A 102 -11.18 6.31 10.92
CA VAL A 102 -10.75 5.00 10.42
C VAL A 102 -11.26 4.79 8.99
N LEU A 103 -12.52 5.10 8.73
CA LEU A 103 -13.11 5.00 7.38
C LEU A 103 -12.40 5.92 6.38
N LEU A 104 -12.11 7.16 6.78
CA LEU A 104 -11.33 8.09 5.95
C LEU A 104 -9.91 7.58 5.66
N ASN A 105 -9.28 6.89 6.62
CA ASN A 105 -7.98 6.26 6.39
C ASN A 105 -8.09 5.09 5.41
N ILE A 106 -9.09 4.22 5.54
CA ILE A 106 -9.33 3.09 4.62
C ILE A 106 -9.52 3.61 3.19
N MET A 107 -10.34 4.65 2.98
CA MET A 107 -10.53 5.23 1.65
C MET A 107 -9.22 5.75 1.05
N MET A 108 -8.31 6.26 1.87
CA MET A 108 -7.04 6.85 1.45
C MET A 108 -5.85 5.88 1.52
N GLU A 109 -6.05 4.59 1.79
CA GLU A 109 -4.96 3.69 2.14
C GLU A 109 -3.94 3.50 1.00
N ARG A 110 -4.40 3.52 -0.25
CA ARG A 110 -3.52 3.36 -1.42
C ARG A 110 -2.60 4.56 -1.58
N LEU A 111 -1.30 4.32 -1.42
CA LEU A 111 -0.22 5.18 -1.88
C LEU A 111 -0.06 5.16 -3.40
N ASP A 112 -0.24 6.32 -4.00
CA ASP A 112 0.16 6.60 -5.36
C ASP A 112 0.70 8.04 -5.42
N PRO A 113 1.98 8.28 -5.10
CA PRO A 113 2.56 9.63 -4.99
C PRO A 113 2.56 10.40 -6.33
N THR A 114 2.10 9.77 -7.40
CA THR A 114 2.03 10.30 -8.77
C THR A 114 0.71 11.01 -9.07
N LYS A 115 -0.30 10.84 -8.20
CA LYS A 115 -1.63 11.43 -8.37
C LYS A 115 -1.73 12.77 -7.66
N ASP A 116 -2.07 13.79 -8.44
CA ASP A 116 -2.52 15.09 -7.98
C ASP A 116 -4.05 15.16 -7.85
N LYS A 117 -4.76 14.22 -8.49
CA LYS A 117 -6.21 14.04 -8.43
C LYS A 117 -6.57 12.57 -8.32
N LEU A 118 -7.58 12.26 -7.52
CA LEU A 118 -8.07 10.90 -7.35
C LEU A 118 -9.59 10.89 -7.24
N LYS A 119 -10.20 10.00 -8.03
CA LYS A 119 -11.62 9.69 -7.97
C LYS A 119 -11.80 8.18 -7.99
N TYR A 120 -12.63 7.67 -7.10
CA TYR A 120 -13.12 6.30 -7.16
C TYR A 120 -14.50 6.33 -7.77
N GLU A 121 -14.66 5.70 -8.92
CA GLU A 121 -15.97 5.55 -9.55
C GLU A 121 -16.80 4.49 -8.80
N GLU A 122 -18.12 4.61 -8.91
CA GLU A 122 -19.07 3.67 -8.34
C GLU A 122 -18.78 2.22 -8.76
N ASN A 123 -18.97 1.28 -7.83
CA ASN A 123 -18.85 -0.17 -8.04
C ASN A 123 -17.45 -0.64 -8.53
N LYS A 124 -16.40 0.19 -8.37
CA LYS A 124 -15.02 -0.16 -8.76
C LYS A 124 -14.18 -0.72 -7.64
N ARG A 125 -14.37 -0.23 -6.41
CA ARG A 125 -13.55 -0.65 -5.26
C ARG A 125 -14.05 -2.00 -4.74
N PHE A 126 -15.36 -2.15 -4.67
CA PHE A 126 -16.10 -3.39 -4.46
C PHE A 126 -17.50 -3.22 -5.07
N SER A 127 -18.29 -4.30 -5.13
CA SER A 127 -19.51 -4.41 -5.96
C SER A 127 -20.56 -3.31 -5.75
N VAL A 128 -20.63 -2.74 -4.55
CA VAL A 128 -21.59 -1.68 -4.16
C VAL A 128 -20.88 -0.43 -3.61
N SER A 129 -19.58 -0.27 -3.89
CA SER A 129 -18.80 0.86 -3.37
C SER A 129 -19.29 2.18 -3.97
N PRO A 130 -19.52 3.23 -3.16
CA PRO A 130 -19.96 4.52 -3.67
C PRO A 130 -18.83 5.24 -4.43
N GLU A 131 -19.22 6.26 -5.18
CA GLU A 131 -18.28 7.21 -5.76
C GLU A 131 -17.62 8.06 -4.65
N ILE A 132 -16.31 8.28 -4.76
CA ILE A 132 -15.54 9.16 -3.87
C ILE A 132 -14.65 10.08 -4.71
N GLU A 133 -14.66 11.37 -4.38
CA GLU A 133 -13.71 12.34 -4.92
C GLU A 133 -12.80 12.85 -3.81
N PHE A 134 -11.49 12.86 -4.07
CA PHE A 134 -10.49 13.33 -3.13
C PHE A 134 -10.14 14.78 -3.42
N GLY A 135 -10.07 15.59 -2.36
CA GLY A 135 -9.50 16.93 -2.45
C GLY A 135 -7.99 16.91 -2.62
N PHE A 136 -7.40 18.06 -2.89
CA PHE A 136 -5.95 18.26 -2.93
C PHE A 136 -5.60 19.57 -2.24
N LYS A 137 -4.36 19.66 -1.75
CA LYS A 137 -3.79 20.86 -1.14
C LYS A 137 -2.38 21.06 -1.65
N GLU A 138 -2.07 22.29 -2.06
CA GLU A 138 -0.70 22.70 -2.35
C GLU A 138 -0.03 23.15 -1.05
N PHE A 139 1.16 22.63 -0.79
CA PHE A 139 2.04 23.12 0.26
C PHE A 139 3.25 23.82 -0.37
N LYS A 140 3.73 24.86 0.31
CA LYS A 140 4.92 25.63 -0.09
C LYS A 140 5.95 25.59 1.02
N SER A 141 7.20 25.36 0.66
CA SER A 141 8.32 25.20 1.60
C SER A 141 9.56 25.91 1.09
N SER A 142 10.25 26.62 1.98
CA SER A 142 11.52 27.27 1.70
C SER A 142 12.66 26.42 2.24
N LEU A 143 13.52 25.93 1.35
CA LEU A 143 14.69 25.09 1.69
C LEU A 143 15.94 25.70 1.05
N ASP A 144 16.96 25.99 1.87
CA ASP A 144 18.24 26.56 1.43
C ASP A 144 18.10 27.83 0.57
N GLY A 145 17.14 28.68 0.91
CA GLY A 145 16.87 29.93 0.17
C GLY A 145 16.13 29.74 -1.17
N LYS A 146 15.69 28.51 -1.48
CA LYS A 146 14.85 28.21 -2.64
C LYS A 146 13.44 27.79 -2.21
N GLU A 147 12.45 28.32 -2.92
CA GLU A 147 11.04 27.97 -2.74
C GLU A 147 10.70 26.72 -3.55
N TYR A 148 9.99 25.80 -2.92
CA TYR A 148 9.44 24.59 -3.53
C TYR A 148 7.95 24.50 -3.25
N SER A 149 7.23 23.84 -4.15
CA SER A 149 5.82 23.49 -3.95
C SER A 149 5.59 22.00 -4.14
N THR A 150 4.55 21.47 -3.52
CA THR A 150 4.04 20.13 -3.86
C THR A 150 2.54 20.05 -3.62
N THR A 151 1.84 19.49 -4.59
CA THR A 151 0.41 19.18 -4.46
C THR A 151 0.24 17.78 -3.90
N VAL A 152 -0.61 17.68 -2.87
CA VAL A 152 -0.81 16.50 -2.04
C VAL A 152 -2.30 16.19 -1.95
N LEU A 153 -2.68 14.95 -2.22
CA LEU A 153 -4.06 14.48 -2.00
C LEU A 153 -4.45 14.64 -0.53
N GLN A 154 -5.68 15.07 -0.30
CA GLN A 154 -6.27 15.18 1.02
C GLN A 154 -7.22 14.01 1.25
N LYS A 155 -7.54 13.73 2.53
CA LYS A 155 -8.62 12.80 2.86
C LYS A 155 -9.90 13.22 2.13
N PRO A 156 -10.76 12.25 1.76
CA PRO A 156 -12.06 12.58 1.22
C PRO A 156 -12.90 13.30 2.29
N ASP A 157 -13.93 14.00 1.85
CA ASP A 157 -14.85 14.71 2.73
C ASP A 157 -15.67 13.73 3.61
N SER A 158 -16.06 14.16 4.81
CA SER A 158 -16.82 13.32 5.75
C SER A 158 -18.17 12.86 5.20
N LYS A 159 -18.74 13.56 4.21
CA LYS A 159 -19.97 13.14 3.52
C LYS A 159 -19.89 11.75 2.88
N TYR A 160 -18.68 11.24 2.60
CA TYR A 160 -18.49 9.91 2.00
C TYR A 160 -18.47 8.77 3.04
N VAL A 161 -18.38 9.08 4.34
CA VAL A 161 -18.16 8.11 5.42
C VAL A 161 -19.33 7.16 5.59
N ASP A 162 -20.53 7.68 5.80
CA ASP A 162 -21.71 6.84 6.02
C ASP A 162 -22.10 6.02 4.77
N PRO A 163 -22.11 6.57 3.54
CA PRO A 163 -22.32 5.77 2.33
C PRO A 163 -21.33 4.62 2.20
N TRP A 164 -20.05 4.85 2.48
CA TRP A 164 -19.02 3.80 2.42
C TRP A 164 -19.22 2.75 3.52
N ARG A 165 -19.54 3.18 4.75
CA ARG A 165 -19.82 2.27 5.87
C ARG A 165 -20.97 1.32 5.53
N GLN A 166 -22.08 1.86 5.03
CA GLN A 166 -23.25 1.05 4.66
C GLN A 166 -22.95 0.11 3.50
N ALA A 167 -22.22 0.59 2.48
CA ALA A 167 -21.78 -0.24 1.37
C ALA A 167 -20.92 -1.43 1.85
N CYS A 168 -20.01 -1.21 2.80
CA CYS A 168 -19.22 -2.29 3.39
C CYS A 168 -20.08 -3.29 4.17
N ILE A 169 -20.97 -2.83 5.05
CA ILE A 169 -21.87 -3.71 5.82
C ILE A 169 -22.73 -4.57 4.87
N GLN A 170 -23.30 -3.95 3.83
CA GLN A 170 -24.10 -4.64 2.83
C GLN A 170 -23.28 -5.69 2.06
N ALA A 171 -22.09 -5.33 1.58
CA ALA A 171 -21.27 -6.24 0.80
C ALA A 171 -20.72 -7.41 1.63
N LEU A 172 -20.37 -7.16 2.89
CA LEU A 172 -19.87 -8.19 3.81
C LEU A 172 -20.95 -9.23 4.18
N ALA A 173 -22.23 -8.86 4.11
CA ALA A 173 -23.36 -9.74 4.42
C ALA A 173 -23.75 -10.68 3.25
N VAL A 174 -23.17 -10.52 2.05
CA VAL A 174 -23.47 -11.37 0.90
C VAL A 174 -22.99 -12.80 1.14
N GLU A 175 -23.87 -13.77 0.86
CA GLU A 175 -23.56 -15.20 0.94
C GLU A 175 -22.58 -15.63 -0.15
N VAL A 176 -21.63 -16.50 0.20
CA VAL A 176 -20.63 -17.08 -0.69
C VAL A 176 -20.30 -18.50 -0.21
N THR A 177 -19.81 -19.34 -1.12
CA THR A 177 -19.25 -20.66 -0.77
C THR A 177 -17.73 -20.63 -0.76
N GLU A 178 -17.10 -21.53 0.00
CA GLU A 178 -15.63 -21.62 0.06
C GLU A 178 -14.98 -21.84 -1.32
N ALA A 179 -15.59 -22.66 -2.16
CA ALA A 179 -15.11 -22.92 -3.52
C ALA A 179 -15.13 -21.66 -4.40
N GLN A 180 -16.13 -20.79 -4.25
CA GLN A 180 -16.27 -19.58 -5.05
C GLN A 180 -15.20 -18.55 -4.69
N TRP A 181 -15.01 -18.26 -3.39
CA TRP A 181 -14.09 -17.20 -2.98
C TRP A 181 -12.63 -17.63 -3.01
N LYS A 182 -12.31 -18.91 -2.80
CA LYS A 182 -10.93 -19.41 -2.93
C LYS A 182 -10.42 -19.36 -4.36
N ASN A 183 -11.30 -19.45 -5.35
CA ASN A 183 -10.91 -19.22 -6.74
C ASN A 183 -10.70 -17.71 -6.98
N THR A 184 -9.46 -17.24 -6.85
CA THR A 184 -9.10 -15.82 -7.00
C THR A 184 -9.40 -15.22 -8.37
N SER A 185 -9.65 -16.06 -9.39
CA SER A 185 -10.02 -15.61 -10.73
C SER A 185 -11.54 -15.43 -10.92
N SER A 186 -12.36 -16.00 -10.03
CA SER A 186 -13.82 -15.84 -10.04
C SER A 186 -14.23 -14.39 -9.67
N ASN A 187 -15.50 -14.05 -9.89
CA ASN A 187 -16.00 -12.74 -9.47
C ASN A 187 -16.02 -12.64 -7.93
N GLU A 188 -16.38 -13.73 -7.26
CA GLU A 188 -16.48 -13.83 -5.82
C GLU A 188 -15.11 -13.78 -5.14
N GLY A 189 -14.08 -14.40 -5.74
CA GLY A 189 -12.71 -14.32 -5.24
C GLY A 189 -12.11 -12.92 -5.41
N LYS A 190 -12.40 -12.25 -6.53
CA LYS A 190 -12.03 -10.84 -6.74
C LYS A 190 -12.76 -9.92 -5.74
N GLU A 191 -14.03 -10.18 -5.48
CA GLU A 191 -14.81 -9.42 -4.51
C GLU A 191 -14.29 -9.65 -3.09
N MET A 192 -14.01 -10.89 -2.68
CA MET A 192 -13.37 -11.20 -1.40
C MET A 192 -12.05 -10.42 -1.23
N ALA A 193 -11.21 -10.40 -2.26
CA ALA A 193 -9.95 -9.66 -2.22
C ALA A 193 -10.16 -8.14 -2.06
N ARG A 194 -11.21 -7.60 -2.68
CA ARG A 194 -11.61 -6.18 -2.58
C ARG A 194 -12.20 -5.86 -1.21
N LEU A 195 -13.09 -6.67 -0.67
CA LEU A 195 -13.67 -6.45 0.66
C LEU A 195 -12.62 -6.57 1.77
N ARG A 196 -11.67 -7.49 1.61
CA ARG A 196 -10.49 -7.56 2.45
C ARG A 196 -9.66 -6.29 2.42
N GLU A 197 -9.57 -5.61 1.27
CA GLU A 197 -8.84 -4.35 1.11
C GLU A 197 -9.63 -3.18 1.72
N TRP A 198 -10.90 -3.03 1.34
CA TRP A 198 -11.67 -1.79 1.51
C TRP A 198 -12.72 -1.80 2.63
N CYS A 199 -13.01 -2.96 3.22
CA CYS A 199 -14.03 -3.14 4.26
C CYS A 199 -13.49 -3.83 5.52
N THR A 200 -12.16 -3.84 5.68
CA THR A 200 -11.49 -4.25 6.92
C THR A 200 -10.72 -3.06 7.48
N ILE A 201 -10.50 -3.04 8.79
CA ILE A 201 -9.65 -2.06 9.46
C ILE A 201 -8.21 -2.60 9.41
N PRO A 202 -7.32 -2.01 8.58
CA PRO A 202 -6.03 -2.62 8.35
C PRO A 202 -4.99 -2.16 9.37
N THR A 203 -3.98 -3.00 9.61
CA THR A 203 -2.74 -2.56 10.27
C THR A 203 -1.77 -1.93 9.28
N VAL A 204 -0.77 -1.20 9.78
CA VAL A 204 0.35 -0.67 8.94
C VAL A 204 1.00 -1.79 8.13
N GLU A 205 1.27 -2.96 8.74
CA GLU A 205 1.85 -4.11 8.06
C GLU A 205 1.00 -4.57 6.85
N GLN A 206 -0.33 -4.63 7.04
CA GLN A 206 -1.25 -5.04 5.98
C GLN A 206 -1.25 -4.05 4.82
N VAL A 207 -1.24 -2.74 5.10
CA VAL A 207 -1.16 -1.72 4.06
C VAL A 207 0.19 -1.79 3.31
N LEU A 208 1.31 -1.97 4.01
CA LEU A 208 2.62 -2.14 3.34
C LEU A 208 2.63 -3.34 2.38
N LYS A 209 2.06 -4.48 2.80
CA LYS A 209 1.93 -5.68 1.95
C LYS A 209 1.01 -5.46 0.75
N ARG A 210 -0.08 -4.68 0.89
CA ARG A 210 -0.94 -4.26 -0.24
C ARG A 210 -0.13 -3.46 -1.27
N HIS A 211 0.86 -2.69 -0.80
CA HIS A 211 1.85 -1.96 -1.60
C HIS A 211 3.05 -2.79 -2.08
N LYS A 212 2.99 -4.13 -1.95
CA LYS A 212 4.07 -5.07 -2.34
C LYS A 212 5.41 -4.83 -1.64
N LEU A 213 5.42 -3.98 -0.62
CA LEU A 213 6.55 -3.86 0.29
C LEU A 213 6.54 -5.07 1.23
N THR A 214 7.71 -5.60 1.51
CA THR A 214 7.87 -6.78 2.37
C THR A 214 8.41 -6.34 3.73
N PRO A 215 7.58 -6.34 4.79
CA PRO A 215 8.06 -6.06 6.14
C PRO A 215 9.18 -7.02 6.56
N LEU A 216 10.18 -6.49 7.25
CA LEU A 216 11.26 -7.28 7.84
C LEU A 216 10.81 -7.97 9.11
N ASN A 217 11.44 -9.09 9.45
CA ASN A 217 11.20 -9.78 10.71
C ASN A 217 11.64 -8.90 11.90
N THR A 218 10.70 -8.65 12.81
CA THR A 218 10.88 -7.81 13.99
C THR A 218 11.02 -8.60 15.30
N ASP A 219 11.22 -9.92 15.23
CA ASP A 219 11.49 -10.77 16.38
C ASP A 219 12.97 -10.62 16.78
N GLU A 220 13.20 -10.00 17.93
CA GLU A 220 14.55 -9.74 18.46
C GLU A 220 15.35 -11.04 18.69
N SER A 221 14.67 -12.18 18.85
CA SER A 221 15.31 -13.49 19.03
C SER A 221 15.75 -14.15 17.72
N LYS A 222 15.39 -13.59 16.56
CA LYS A 222 15.68 -14.14 15.24
C LYS A 222 16.63 -13.24 14.46
N ASN A 223 17.58 -13.85 13.77
CA ASN A 223 18.58 -13.18 12.94
C ASN A 223 18.32 -13.31 11.43
N THR A 224 17.17 -13.86 11.02
CA THR A 224 16.88 -14.21 9.62
C THR A 224 16.90 -13.05 8.63
N ASP A 225 16.74 -11.82 9.12
CA ASP A 225 16.74 -10.60 8.31
C ASP A 225 17.87 -9.63 8.71
N ASP A 226 18.85 -10.03 9.52
CA ASP A 226 19.87 -9.12 10.03
C ASP A 226 20.67 -8.43 8.91
N ASP A 227 21.03 -9.14 7.84
CA ASP A 227 21.72 -8.53 6.70
C ASP A 227 20.89 -7.47 5.97
N LYS A 228 19.57 -7.63 5.95
CA LYS A 228 18.64 -6.63 5.38
C LYS A 228 18.45 -5.47 6.34
N TRP A 229 18.41 -5.73 7.64
CA TRP A 229 18.42 -4.67 8.65
C TRP A 229 19.67 -3.81 8.53
N ARG A 230 20.84 -4.42 8.37
CA ARG A 230 22.10 -3.71 8.12
C ARG A 230 22.02 -2.82 6.88
N GLU A 231 21.43 -3.32 5.82
CA GLU A 231 21.22 -2.55 4.58
C GLU A 231 20.26 -1.36 4.79
N VAL A 232 19.13 -1.55 5.47
CA VAL A 232 18.21 -0.47 5.80
C VAL A 232 18.88 0.60 6.65
N ILE A 233 19.55 0.20 7.75
CA ILE A 233 20.17 1.11 8.72
C ILE A 233 21.32 1.90 8.08
N SER A 234 22.12 1.25 7.23
CA SER A 234 23.23 1.88 6.50
C SER A 234 22.82 2.60 5.21
N GLY A 235 21.52 2.61 4.86
CA GLY A 235 21.01 3.19 3.61
C GLY A 235 21.20 4.71 3.45
N GLY A 236 21.58 5.41 4.52
CA GLY A 236 22.03 6.80 4.49
C GLY A 236 21.24 7.75 5.38
N TRP A 237 20.03 7.37 5.82
CA TRP A 237 19.21 8.19 6.74
C TRP A 237 19.90 8.45 8.09
N PHE A 238 20.80 7.58 8.53
CA PHE A 238 21.55 7.74 9.78
C PHE A 238 23.03 8.04 9.54
N LYS A 239 23.37 8.55 8.36
CA LYS A 239 24.73 8.94 7.98
C LYS A 239 24.96 10.44 8.19
N LYS A 240 26.20 10.80 8.53
CA LYS A 240 26.69 12.17 8.55
C LYS A 240 27.47 12.47 7.27
N GLU A 241 27.08 13.54 6.57
CA GLU A 241 27.67 13.96 5.30
C GLU A 241 28.21 15.38 5.45
N GLY A 242 29.49 15.49 5.83
CA GLY A 242 30.08 16.77 6.23
C GLY A 242 29.40 17.34 7.48
N SER A 243 28.75 18.50 7.33
CA SER A 243 27.92 19.10 8.39
C SER A 243 26.49 18.58 8.43
N LYS A 244 26.00 17.93 7.35
CA LYS A 244 24.62 17.46 7.27
C LYS A 244 24.45 16.16 8.07
N LYS A 245 23.44 16.14 8.93
CA LYS A 245 23.01 14.97 9.71
C LYS A 245 21.68 14.46 9.16
N ASN A 246 21.72 13.44 8.31
CA ASN A 246 20.51 12.98 7.62
C ASN A 246 19.40 12.48 8.58
N TRP A 247 19.75 12.11 9.82
CA TRP A 247 18.79 11.65 10.81
C TRP A 247 17.91 12.78 11.38
N GLU A 248 18.25 14.04 11.11
CA GLU A 248 17.43 15.20 11.44
C GLU A 248 16.27 15.38 10.43
N ASP A 249 16.33 14.70 9.28
CA ASP A 249 15.30 14.72 8.23
C ASP A 249 14.31 13.54 8.34
N GLN A 250 14.30 12.80 9.45
CA GLN A 250 13.35 11.72 9.75
C GLN A 250 12.73 11.89 11.15
N SER A 251 11.58 11.25 11.37
CA SER A 251 10.82 11.25 12.62
C SER A 251 10.53 9.84 13.15
N PHE A 252 11.10 8.81 12.53
CA PHE A 252 10.91 7.42 12.92
C PHE A 252 11.53 7.10 14.28
N ILE A 253 12.77 7.57 14.52
CA ILE A 253 13.48 7.46 15.80
C ILE A 253 13.53 8.85 16.45
N LYS A 254 12.62 9.09 17.40
CA LYS A 254 12.49 10.37 18.13
C LYS A 254 13.10 10.33 19.52
N ASP A 255 13.13 9.16 20.13
CA ASP A 255 13.67 9.00 21.47
C ASP A 255 15.19 9.24 21.44
N SER A 256 15.67 10.14 22.30
CA SER A 256 17.07 10.54 22.30
C SER A 256 18.02 9.40 22.67
N SER A 257 17.57 8.45 23.49
CA SER A 257 18.38 7.30 23.89
C SER A 257 18.50 6.30 22.74
N ASP A 258 17.40 5.97 22.06
CA ASP A 258 17.40 5.12 20.88
C ASP A 258 18.20 5.77 19.73
N LEU A 259 18.05 7.09 19.51
CA LEU A 259 18.81 7.80 18.49
C LEU A 259 20.31 7.75 18.79
N THR A 260 20.71 7.95 20.06
CA THR A 260 22.12 7.88 20.48
C THR A 260 22.71 6.48 20.24
N ILE A 261 21.94 5.41 20.43
CA ILE A 261 22.37 4.05 20.09
C ILE A 261 22.62 3.93 18.58
N VAL A 262 21.73 4.50 17.76
CA VAL A 262 21.81 4.40 16.30
C VAL A 262 22.94 5.25 15.70
N VAL A 263 23.13 6.49 16.14
CA VAL A 263 24.14 7.40 15.56
C VAL A 263 25.47 7.43 16.33
N GLY A 264 25.53 6.78 17.48
CA GLY A 264 26.66 6.78 18.41
C GLY A 264 26.72 8.04 19.28
N THR A 265 27.37 7.93 20.45
CA THR A 265 27.50 9.03 21.44
C THR A 265 28.23 10.26 20.92
N GLY A 266 29.08 10.12 19.91
CA GLY A 266 29.76 11.23 19.22
C GLY A 266 29.04 11.75 17.99
N GLU A 267 27.80 11.30 17.72
CA GLU A 267 27.05 11.62 16.50
C GLU A 267 27.86 11.37 15.22
N VAL A 268 28.61 10.27 15.21
CA VAL A 268 29.43 9.87 14.07
C VAL A 268 28.55 9.37 12.92
N GLY A 269 27.36 8.86 13.23
CA GLY A 269 26.45 8.24 12.27
C GLY A 269 26.93 6.87 11.79
N VAL A 270 26.08 6.20 11.01
CA VAL A 270 26.36 4.88 10.42
C VAL A 270 27.24 5.06 9.19
N GLN A 271 28.43 4.46 9.21
CA GLN A 271 29.45 4.64 8.16
C GLN A 271 29.34 3.61 7.03
N SER A 272 29.03 2.36 7.38
CA SER A 272 28.89 1.26 6.44
C SER A 272 27.95 0.16 6.95
N LYS A 273 27.59 -0.78 6.08
CA LYS A 273 26.75 -1.94 6.41
C LYS A 273 27.38 -2.83 7.49
N GLU A 274 28.69 -2.98 7.45
CA GLU A 274 29.49 -3.80 8.38
C GLU A 274 29.57 -3.15 9.77
N SER A 275 29.51 -1.81 9.82
CA SER A 275 29.54 -1.06 11.09
C SER A 275 28.24 -1.15 11.90
N VAL A 276 27.16 -1.66 11.31
CA VAL A 276 25.87 -1.75 11.99
C VAL A 276 25.94 -2.80 13.11
N THR A 277 25.54 -2.47 14.33
CA THR A 277 25.60 -3.40 15.46
C THR A 277 24.26 -4.10 15.71
N THR A 278 24.29 -5.18 16.49
CA THR A 278 23.07 -5.88 16.91
C THR A 278 22.15 -4.99 17.73
N GLU A 279 22.72 -4.11 18.57
CA GLU A 279 21.97 -3.14 19.37
C GLU A 279 21.20 -2.17 18.47
N GLN A 280 21.83 -1.67 17.40
CA GLN A 280 21.17 -0.81 16.42
C GLN A 280 20.03 -1.56 15.70
N ILE A 281 20.25 -2.82 15.32
CA ILE A 281 19.22 -3.67 14.71
C ILE A 281 18.03 -3.85 15.67
N ASN A 282 18.28 -4.06 16.96
CA ASN A 282 17.22 -4.27 17.95
C ASN A 282 16.38 -3.02 18.19
N VAL A 283 16.97 -1.81 18.15
CA VAL A 283 16.22 -0.54 18.16
C VAL A 283 15.20 -0.51 17.02
N PHE A 284 15.63 -0.85 15.80
CA PHE A 284 14.73 -0.90 14.64
C PHE A 284 13.69 -2.00 14.73
N LYS A 285 14.06 -3.22 15.14
CA LYS A 285 13.12 -4.33 15.34
C LYS A 285 12.02 -3.95 16.33
N LYS A 286 12.38 -3.38 17.48
CA LYS A 286 11.43 -2.92 18.50
C LYS A 286 10.49 -1.84 17.97
N ARG A 287 11.04 -0.82 17.30
CA ARG A 287 10.26 0.29 16.74
C ARG A 287 9.32 -0.19 15.62
N CYS A 288 9.82 -0.99 14.70
CA CYS A 288 9.03 -1.56 13.62
C CYS A 288 7.96 -2.52 14.12
N LYS A 289 8.22 -3.34 15.14
CA LYS A 289 7.19 -4.19 15.77
C LYS A 289 6.02 -3.36 16.30
N ALA A 290 6.34 -2.25 16.96
CA ALA A 290 5.33 -1.32 17.48
C ALA A 290 4.55 -0.65 16.34
N GLU A 291 5.20 -0.12 15.32
CA GLU A 291 4.50 0.59 14.24
C GLU A 291 3.70 -0.35 13.32
N LEU A 292 4.24 -1.52 12.96
CA LEU A 292 3.61 -2.48 12.05
C LEU A 292 2.29 -3.05 12.61
N SER A 293 2.19 -3.17 13.93
CA SER A 293 1.02 -3.75 14.62
C SER A 293 -0.11 -2.75 14.88
N ARG A 294 0.11 -1.45 14.66
CA ARG A 294 -0.91 -0.42 14.87
C ARG A 294 -1.93 -0.41 13.74
N ASP A 295 -3.15 0.01 14.07
CA ASP A 295 -4.18 0.38 13.09
C ASP A 295 -3.61 1.46 12.17
N PHE A 296 -3.83 1.29 10.87
CA PHE A 296 -3.35 2.21 9.86
C PHE A 296 -4.04 3.56 10.03
N THR A 297 -3.21 4.60 10.13
CA THR A 297 -3.67 5.99 10.10
C THR A 297 -2.84 6.74 9.09
N ARG A 298 -3.46 7.71 8.40
CA ARG A 298 -2.76 8.60 7.49
C ARG A 298 -3.20 10.02 7.76
N ALA A 299 -2.26 10.91 8.09
CA ALA A 299 -2.59 12.32 8.30
C ALA A 299 -2.69 13.07 6.96
N ASN A 300 -1.70 12.87 6.09
CA ASN A 300 -1.59 13.50 4.78
C ASN A 300 -1.01 12.50 3.79
N PHE A 301 -1.25 12.74 2.50
CA PHE A 301 -0.49 12.06 1.47
C PHE A 301 0.97 12.56 1.47
N TYR A 302 1.88 11.73 0.97
CA TYR A 302 3.34 11.86 1.05
C TYR A 302 3.95 13.27 1.23
N LEU A 303 4.62 13.50 2.37
CA LEU A 303 5.40 14.71 2.68
C LEU A 303 6.61 14.34 3.57
N THR A 304 7.81 14.80 3.20
CA THR A 304 9.02 14.54 3.99
C THR A 304 9.16 15.50 5.16
N THR A 305 9.90 15.08 6.20
CA THR A 305 10.29 15.94 7.32
C THR A 305 10.99 17.21 6.84
N GLN A 306 11.95 17.08 5.92
CA GLN A 306 12.69 18.23 5.38
C GLN A 306 11.75 19.26 4.77
N PHE A 307 10.81 18.81 3.93
CA PHE A 307 9.83 19.71 3.32
C PHE A 307 8.91 20.34 4.37
N ILE A 308 8.40 19.54 5.31
CA ILE A 308 7.54 20.02 6.41
C ILE A 308 8.24 21.06 7.27
N ASN A 309 9.53 20.88 7.52
CA ASN A 309 10.33 21.81 8.32
C ASN A 309 10.45 23.20 7.67
N GLY A 310 10.52 23.27 6.34
CA GLY A 310 10.56 24.53 5.58
C GLY A 310 9.19 25.19 5.34
N ILE A 311 8.08 24.57 5.74
CA ILE A 311 6.75 25.21 5.73
C ILE A 311 6.66 26.19 6.91
N LYS A 312 6.26 27.44 6.68
CA LYS A 312 6.19 28.47 7.73
C LYS A 312 5.06 28.21 8.74
N ASP A 313 3.84 27.97 8.26
CA ASP A 313 2.63 27.85 9.09
C ASP A 313 1.85 26.57 8.78
N ASN A 314 1.10 26.05 9.77
CA ASN A 314 0.24 24.87 9.63
C ASN A 314 0.97 23.62 9.11
N LYS A 315 2.14 23.35 9.70
CA LYS A 315 2.97 22.19 9.39
C LYS A 315 2.16 20.89 9.52
N PRO A 316 2.04 20.08 8.46
CA PRO A 316 1.38 18.79 8.56
C PRO A 316 2.23 17.83 9.39
N VAL A 317 1.57 16.83 9.98
CA VAL A 317 2.26 15.75 10.68
C VAL A 317 2.71 14.70 9.67
N ILE A 318 3.94 14.22 9.82
CA ILE A 318 4.47 13.09 9.04
C ILE A 318 3.62 11.86 9.34
N ASP A 319 3.18 11.18 8.29
CA ASP A 319 2.45 9.94 8.40
C ASP A 319 3.41 8.82 8.86
N PRO A 320 3.19 8.19 10.04
CA PRO A 320 4.04 7.10 10.53
C PRO A 320 4.16 5.94 9.54
N PHE A 321 3.13 5.71 8.73
CA PHE A 321 3.17 4.68 7.71
C PHE A 321 4.22 4.99 6.62
N GLN A 322 4.44 6.25 6.28
CA GLN A 322 5.45 6.63 5.28
C GLN A 322 6.84 6.25 5.78
N GLU A 323 7.13 6.46 7.06
CA GLU A 323 8.43 6.11 7.64
C GLU A 323 8.57 4.61 7.87
N ALA A 324 7.51 3.92 8.26
CA ALA A 324 7.52 2.45 8.31
C ALA A 324 7.85 1.84 6.93
N ALA A 325 7.41 2.46 5.85
CA ALA A 325 7.78 2.05 4.50
C ALA A 325 9.25 2.34 4.13
N LEU A 326 9.92 3.28 4.80
CA LEU A 326 11.36 3.52 4.59
C LEU A 326 12.22 2.59 5.44
N PHE A 327 11.79 2.29 6.68
CA PHE A 327 12.64 1.68 7.70
C PHE A 327 12.26 0.27 8.11
N CYS A 328 11.04 -0.22 7.83
CA CYS A 328 10.57 -1.51 8.32
C CYS A 328 10.41 -2.57 7.22
N VAL A 329 10.85 -2.28 6.01
CA VAL A 329 10.65 -3.16 4.84
C VAL A 329 11.99 -3.47 4.19
N LYS A 330 12.04 -4.58 3.46
CA LYS A 330 13.17 -4.89 2.59
C LYS A 330 13.42 -3.72 1.63
N PRO A 331 14.69 -3.33 1.40
CA PRO A 331 15.03 -2.33 0.40
C PRO A 331 14.35 -2.61 -0.93
N PHE A 332 13.70 -1.58 -1.47
CA PHE A 332 12.88 -1.69 -2.67
C PHE A 332 13.16 -0.47 -3.55
N THR A 333 13.50 -0.67 -4.82
CA THR A 333 13.86 0.46 -5.70
C THR A 333 12.61 1.18 -6.19
N ALA A 334 12.74 2.47 -6.52
CA ALA A 334 11.62 3.25 -7.05
C ALA A 334 11.13 2.67 -8.38
N SER A 335 12.06 2.23 -9.24
CA SER A 335 11.78 1.54 -10.50
C SER A 335 10.97 0.24 -10.29
N GLU A 336 11.36 -0.56 -9.30
CA GLU A 336 10.64 -1.79 -8.95
C GLU A 336 9.25 -1.49 -8.41
N TYR A 337 9.10 -0.48 -7.54
CA TYR A 337 7.78 -0.07 -7.05
C TYR A 337 6.85 0.42 -8.15
N ILE A 338 7.36 1.23 -9.09
CA ILE A 338 6.59 1.70 -10.24
C ILE A 338 6.07 0.54 -11.08
N THR A 339 6.91 -0.46 -11.35
CA THR A 339 6.58 -1.57 -12.25
C THR A 339 5.72 -2.64 -11.57
N THR A 340 6.01 -2.99 -10.32
CA THR A 340 5.33 -4.07 -9.59
C THR A 340 4.08 -3.59 -8.86
N SER A 341 4.14 -2.41 -8.23
CA SER A 341 3.12 -1.93 -7.30
C SER A 341 2.17 -0.95 -7.98
N LEU A 342 2.70 0.01 -8.75
CA LEU A 342 1.87 0.94 -9.52
C LEU A 342 1.51 0.41 -10.91
N GLN A 343 2.17 -0.66 -11.37
CA GLN A 343 2.02 -1.21 -12.72
C GLN A 343 2.21 -0.18 -13.83
N GLY A 344 3.02 0.85 -13.59
CA GLY A 344 3.36 1.92 -14.52
C GLY A 344 4.56 1.58 -15.41
N LEU A 345 5.17 2.62 -15.97
CA LEU A 345 6.43 2.58 -16.68
C LEU A 345 7.44 3.49 -15.97
N VAL A 346 8.71 3.10 -15.98
CA VAL A 346 9.80 3.94 -15.46
C VAL A 346 10.25 4.87 -16.58
N SER A 347 10.24 6.19 -16.32
CA SER A 347 10.76 7.18 -17.25
C SER A 347 12.29 7.18 -17.26
N ASN A 348 12.85 7.51 -18.41
CA ASN A 348 14.28 7.83 -18.55
C ASN A 348 14.54 9.32 -18.38
N ASN A 349 13.50 10.12 -18.12
CA ASN A 349 13.56 11.55 -17.81
C ASN A 349 12.86 11.82 -16.47
N ILE A 350 13.13 12.99 -15.89
CA ILE A 350 12.43 13.47 -14.71
C ILE A 350 11.13 14.12 -15.15
N GLU A 351 10.00 13.53 -14.75
CA GLU A 351 8.65 13.94 -15.19
C GLU A 351 8.00 15.01 -14.29
N VAL A 352 8.76 15.56 -13.34
CA VAL A 352 8.32 16.61 -12.41
C VAL A 352 9.01 17.94 -12.71
N LYS A 353 8.32 19.05 -12.45
CA LYS A 353 8.84 20.40 -12.66
C LYS A 353 9.97 20.73 -11.67
N SER A 354 10.87 21.64 -12.05
CA SER A 354 12.06 22.00 -11.26
C SER A 354 11.78 22.80 -9.97
N ASP A 355 10.55 23.31 -9.83
CA ASP A 355 9.99 23.97 -8.65
C ASP A 355 9.14 23.01 -7.78
N ASP A 356 8.91 21.78 -8.24
CA ASP A 356 8.31 20.72 -7.41
C ASP A 356 9.35 20.22 -6.40
N TYR A 357 8.93 20.00 -5.15
CA TYR A 357 9.82 19.45 -4.12
C TYR A 357 10.43 18.12 -4.54
N CYS A 358 9.73 17.28 -5.31
CA CYS A 358 10.22 15.99 -5.75
C CYS A 358 11.10 16.03 -6.99
N TYR A 359 11.50 17.22 -7.47
CA TYR A 359 12.50 17.32 -8.51
C TYR A 359 13.85 16.74 -8.08
N LEU A 360 14.36 15.80 -8.88
CA LEU A 360 15.66 15.16 -8.72
C LEU A 360 16.55 15.53 -9.90
N THR A 361 17.82 15.86 -9.64
CA THR A 361 18.74 16.40 -10.67
C THR A 361 19.56 15.35 -11.39
N ASP A 362 19.85 14.20 -10.76
CA ASP A 362 20.76 13.18 -11.32
C ASP A 362 20.04 11.86 -11.59
N ILE A 363 19.36 11.78 -12.74
CA ILE A 363 18.63 10.58 -13.15
C ILE A 363 19.53 9.35 -13.37
N ASN A 364 20.85 9.53 -13.54
CA ASN A 364 21.76 8.40 -13.73
C ASN A 364 21.86 7.54 -12.47
N GLN A 365 21.46 8.08 -11.31
CA GLN A 365 21.43 7.36 -10.04
C GLN A 365 20.10 6.65 -9.75
N LYS A 366 19.15 6.62 -10.70
CA LYS A 366 17.79 6.10 -10.48
C LYS A 366 17.73 4.68 -9.90
N ASP A 367 18.71 3.83 -10.24
CA ASP A 367 18.76 2.44 -9.77
C ASP A 367 19.22 2.33 -8.31
N SER A 368 19.80 3.39 -7.75
CA SER A 368 20.17 3.50 -6.34
C SER A 368 19.06 4.10 -5.45
N TRP A 369 17.96 4.56 -6.04
CA TRP A 369 16.87 5.19 -5.31
C TRP A 369 15.97 4.15 -4.65
N THR A 370 16.35 3.73 -3.45
CA THR A 370 15.66 2.73 -2.64
C THR A 370 14.87 3.35 -1.49
N THR A 371 13.98 2.57 -0.87
CA THR A 371 13.21 2.93 0.33
C THR A 371 14.07 3.47 1.49
N ASN A 372 15.29 2.96 1.64
CA ASN A 372 16.21 3.30 2.72
C ASN A 372 17.23 4.41 2.38
N ASN A 373 17.16 5.04 1.20
CA ASN A 373 18.06 6.13 0.81
C ASN A 373 17.41 7.51 1.00
N PRO A 374 18.09 8.51 1.60
CA PRO A 374 17.50 9.83 1.81
C PRO A 374 17.38 10.70 0.54
N ILE A 375 18.04 10.38 -0.58
CA ILE A 375 17.97 11.09 -1.88
C ILE A 375 18.04 12.63 -1.69
N GLY A 376 19.06 13.09 -0.96
CA GLY A 376 19.23 14.51 -0.63
C GLY A 376 18.19 15.08 0.35
N GLY A 377 17.46 14.23 1.08
CA GLY A 377 16.35 14.59 1.98
C GLY A 377 14.96 14.44 1.34
N LYS A 378 14.90 14.19 0.02
CA LYS A 378 13.64 14.06 -0.73
C LYS A 378 12.95 12.71 -0.57
N SER A 379 13.61 11.68 -0.02
CA SER A 379 13.07 10.34 0.24
C SER A 379 12.52 9.58 -0.98
N PHE A 380 12.26 8.29 -0.77
CA PHE A 380 11.84 7.31 -1.78
C PHE A 380 10.64 7.73 -2.63
N TRP A 381 9.59 8.32 -2.04
CA TRP A 381 8.37 8.57 -2.80
C TRP A 381 8.51 9.72 -3.81
N CYS A 382 9.46 10.63 -3.60
CA CYS A 382 9.83 11.63 -4.61
C CYS A 382 10.52 10.97 -5.80
N ALA A 383 11.36 9.95 -5.59
CA ALA A 383 11.89 9.15 -6.69
C ALA A 383 10.79 8.42 -7.47
N VAL A 384 9.81 7.84 -6.77
CA VAL A 384 8.64 7.22 -7.43
C VAL A 384 7.88 8.26 -8.26
N ARG A 385 7.59 9.44 -7.71
CA ARG A 385 6.89 10.52 -8.42
C ARG A 385 7.69 11.05 -9.62
N ALA A 386 9.00 11.25 -9.44
CA ALA A 386 9.89 11.80 -10.47
C ALA A 386 10.08 10.86 -11.67
N LEU A 387 10.10 9.54 -11.42
CA LEU A 387 10.32 8.52 -12.46
C LEU A 387 9.03 7.96 -13.05
N TYR A 388 7.86 8.20 -12.47
CA TYR A 388 6.64 7.55 -12.92
C TYR A 388 6.17 8.07 -14.28
N LYS A 389 5.93 7.14 -15.19
CA LYS A 389 5.24 7.37 -16.45
C LYS A 389 4.02 6.46 -16.55
N ALA A 390 2.86 7.04 -16.86
CA ALA A 390 1.65 6.27 -17.10
C ALA A 390 1.80 5.41 -18.37
N LYS A 391 1.26 4.19 -18.35
CA LYS A 391 1.14 3.37 -19.57
C LYS A 391 0.22 4.10 -20.56
N THR A 392 0.71 4.38 -21.77
CA THR A 392 -0.14 4.82 -22.88
C THR A 392 -1.18 3.74 -23.16
N LYS A 393 -2.45 4.17 -23.25
CA LYS A 393 -3.59 3.28 -23.49
C LYS A 393 -3.59 2.71 -24.90
#